data_AF-A0A940VNS6-F1
#
_entry.id   AF-A0A940VNS6-F1
#
_cell.length_a   1.000
_cell.length_b   1.000
_cell.length_c   1.000
_cell.angle_alpha   90.00
_cell.angle_beta   90.00
_cell.angle_gamma   90.00
#
_symmetry.space_group_name_H-M   'P 1'
#
loop_
_entity.id
_entity.type
_entity.pdbx_description
1 polymer ?
#
loop_
_entity_poly.entity_id
_entity_poly.type
_entity_poly.pdbx_seq_one_letter_code
_entity_poly.pdbx_strand_id
1 'polypeptide(L)'
;MKNLLLRLLTGTVVLAFIFFYYYGSVDAAAITKTLDENTVLTPPGMIVANLTEFKKGTVVTLNGNGEVIEGTLLRNTSLPVVGAAQDYYVSLITQYRAYYILWPKVLEFKNETKVTFNNKGEVVKGTVAKGFGGGEVLFPLGQNSEILIKPFTEISFHENGMIATCTIAFAPLLRPVGWQQNLSAGYTKNIACPGFIQFQEETQVELNDKGEVIKGTLKNDTKLPSPDGSINVYSAGTMVEFNENGVVVKAVISKVKK
;
A
#
# COMPACT_ATOMS: atom_id res chain seq x y z
N MET A 1 6.61 10.40 -60.97
CA MET A 1 7.31 11.02 -59.81
C MET A 1 6.44 11.99 -59.00
N LYS A 2 5.76 12.98 -59.60
CA LYS A 2 4.94 13.96 -58.86
C LYS A 2 3.85 13.36 -57.93
N ASN A 3 3.12 12.34 -58.40
CA ASN A 3 2.05 11.71 -57.60
C ASN A 3 2.56 10.86 -56.44
N LEU A 4 3.80 10.33 -56.53
CA LEU A 4 4.42 9.56 -55.46
C LEU A 4 4.90 10.50 -54.35
N LEU A 5 5.50 11.64 -54.72
CA LEU A 5 5.96 12.66 -53.79
C LEU A 5 4.80 13.32 -53.03
N LEU A 6 3.68 13.59 -53.72
CA LEU A 6 2.48 14.18 -53.11
C LEU A 6 1.82 13.23 -52.11
N ARG A 7 1.78 11.92 -52.39
CA ARG A 7 1.28 10.89 -51.48
C ARG A 7 2.20 10.67 -50.28
N LEU A 8 3.51 10.75 -50.49
CA LEU A 8 4.49 10.71 -49.40
C LEU A 8 4.33 11.91 -48.46
N LEU A 9 4.24 13.14 -49.00
CA LEU A 9 4.07 14.37 -48.20
C LEU A 9 2.74 14.38 -47.44
N THR A 10 1.62 13.98 -48.08
CA THR A 10 0.32 13.91 -47.38
C THR A 10 0.31 12.83 -46.29
N GLY A 11 0.96 11.68 -46.52
CA GLY A 11 1.14 10.66 -45.49
C GLY A 11 1.98 11.12 -44.29
N THR A 12 3.03 11.93 -44.53
CA THR A 12 3.89 12.44 -43.44
C THR A 12 3.18 13.49 -42.59
N VAL A 13 2.38 14.37 -43.20
CA VAL A 13 1.60 15.40 -42.49
C VAL A 13 0.50 14.78 -41.61
N VAL A 14 -0.16 13.72 -42.10
CA VAL A 14 -1.17 13.00 -41.32
C VAL A 14 -0.54 12.23 -40.15
N LEU A 15 0.62 11.61 -40.33
CA LEU A 15 1.34 10.96 -39.23
C LEU A 15 1.80 11.96 -38.16
N ALA A 16 2.29 13.13 -38.55
CA ALA A 16 2.67 14.18 -37.61
C ALA A 16 1.46 14.68 -36.79
N PHE A 17 0.29 14.86 -37.43
CA PHE A 17 -0.93 15.25 -36.72
C PHE A 17 -1.40 14.19 -35.69
N ILE A 18 -1.21 12.90 -35.97
CA ILE A 18 -1.55 11.82 -35.03
C ILE A 18 -0.56 11.77 -33.86
N PHE A 19 0.73 12.10 -34.07
CA PHE A 19 1.72 12.21 -33.00
C PHE A 19 1.52 13.45 -32.11
N PHE A 20 1.03 14.57 -32.66
CA PHE A 20 0.70 15.77 -31.85
C PHE A 20 -0.66 15.68 -31.14
N TYR A 21 -1.55 14.77 -31.58
CA TYR A 21 -2.79 14.41 -30.87
C TYR A 21 -2.58 13.37 -29.76
N TYR A 22 -1.34 12.88 -29.58
CA TYR A 22 -1.00 12.02 -28.45
C TYR A 22 -0.96 12.87 -27.18
N TYR A 23 -2.16 13.14 -26.67
CA TYR A 23 -2.51 13.37 -25.28
C TYR A 23 -1.37 13.97 -24.45
N GLY A 24 -1.18 15.28 -24.60
CA GLY A 24 -0.87 16.06 -23.42
C GLY A 24 -2.05 15.89 -22.48
N SER A 25 -2.00 14.91 -21.58
CA SER A 25 -2.86 14.89 -20.40
C SER A 25 -2.50 16.14 -19.64
N VAL A 26 -3.26 17.21 -19.89
CA VAL A 26 -3.31 18.36 -19.01
C VAL A 26 -3.92 17.81 -17.73
N ASP A 27 -3.07 17.40 -16.79
CA ASP A 27 -3.52 17.09 -15.45
C ASP A 27 -4.12 18.38 -14.90
N ALA A 28 -5.45 18.46 -14.92
CA ALA A 28 -6.18 19.54 -14.31
C ALA A 28 -5.70 19.63 -12.86
N ALA A 29 -5.19 20.81 -12.49
CA ALA A 29 -4.64 21.03 -11.16
C ALA A 29 -5.66 20.61 -10.09
N ALA A 30 -5.19 19.88 -9.09
CA ALA A 30 -6.05 19.43 -8.00
C ALA A 30 -6.72 20.62 -7.31
N ILE A 31 -8.03 20.54 -7.10
CA ILE A 31 -8.84 21.60 -6.51
C ILE A 31 -8.98 21.32 -5.01
N THR A 32 -8.52 22.24 -4.17
CA THR A 32 -8.70 22.13 -2.71
C THR A 32 -9.92 22.92 -2.26
N LYS A 33 -10.76 22.32 -1.40
CA LYS A 33 -11.95 22.97 -0.84
C LYS A 33 -12.10 22.63 0.64
N THR A 34 -12.36 23.63 1.49
CA THR A 34 -12.83 23.39 2.87
C THR A 34 -14.32 23.11 2.85
N LEU A 35 -14.77 22.07 3.55
CA LEU A 35 -16.17 21.70 3.59
C LEU A 35 -16.95 22.52 4.64
N ASP A 36 -17.99 23.23 4.20
CA ASP A 36 -18.85 24.04 5.09
C ASP A 36 -19.85 23.19 5.89
N GLU A 37 -20.10 21.96 5.44
CA GLU A 37 -20.94 20.95 6.06
C GLU A 37 -20.37 19.55 5.87
N ASN A 38 -20.96 18.54 6.52
CA ASN A 38 -20.59 17.16 6.23
C ASN A 38 -21.06 16.84 4.81
N THR A 39 -20.19 16.29 3.97
CA THR A 39 -20.49 16.16 2.54
C THR A 39 -20.20 14.75 2.06
N VAL A 40 -21.16 14.17 1.33
CA VAL A 40 -20.92 12.94 0.56
C VAL A 40 -20.16 13.32 -0.71
N LEU A 41 -18.98 12.74 -0.91
CA LEU A 41 -18.18 12.95 -2.12
C LEU A 41 -17.82 11.59 -2.72
N THR A 42 -17.81 11.55 -4.05
CA THR A 42 -17.53 10.32 -4.81
C THR A 42 -16.03 10.20 -5.09
N PRO A 43 -15.36 9.11 -4.68
CA PRO A 43 -13.99 8.82 -5.11
C PRO A 43 -13.93 8.55 -6.62
N PRO A 44 -12.76 8.69 -7.27
CA PRO A 44 -12.59 8.41 -8.69
C PRO A 44 -13.02 7.00 -9.10
N GLY A 45 -13.43 6.83 -10.36
CA GLY A 45 -13.66 5.50 -10.94
C GLY A 45 -14.92 4.78 -10.46
N MET A 46 -15.75 5.43 -9.64
CA MET A 46 -16.99 4.87 -9.12
C MET A 46 -18.14 5.10 -10.11
N ILE A 47 -18.75 4.01 -10.61
CA ILE A 47 -19.96 4.09 -11.46
C ILE A 47 -21.23 4.23 -10.61
N VAL A 48 -21.22 3.64 -9.41
CA VAL A 48 -22.29 3.77 -8.41
C VAL A 48 -21.78 4.66 -7.28
N ALA A 49 -22.51 5.72 -6.96
CA ALA A 49 -22.13 6.62 -5.88
C ALA A 49 -22.03 5.85 -4.56
N ASN A 50 -20.82 5.82 -3.99
CA ASN A 50 -20.60 5.36 -2.63
C ASN A 50 -20.95 6.50 -1.66
N LEU A 51 -21.64 6.19 -0.57
CA LEU A 51 -22.02 7.16 0.46
C LEU A 51 -20.82 7.47 1.38
N THR A 52 -19.67 7.81 0.80
CA THR A 52 -18.47 8.20 1.54
C THR A 52 -18.62 9.63 2.04
N GLU A 53 -18.78 9.78 3.35
CA GLU A 53 -19.01 11.07 3.99
C GLU A 53 -17.70 11.67 4.54
N PHE A 54 -17.47 12.93 4.20
CA PHE A 54 -16.31 13.71 4.63
C PHE A 54 -16.72 14.78 5.66
N LYS A 55 -15.83 15.01 6.62
CA LYS A 55 -16.09 15.81 7.82
C LYS A 55 -16.10 17.32 7.51
N LYS A 56 -17.15 18.00 7.98
CA LYS A 56 -17.25 19.47 8.01
C LYS A 56 -15.99 20.10 8.60
N GLY A 57 -15.56 21.24 8.06
CA GLY A 57 -14.44 22.03 8.54
C GLY A 57 -13.08 21.44 8.17
N THR A 58 -13.04 20.36 7.38
CA THR A 58 -11.80 19.77 6.86
C THR A 58 -11.61 20.11 5.39
N VAL A 59 -10.36 20.07 4.93
CA VAL A 59 -10.02 20.28 3.52
C VAL A 59 -10.13 18.96 2.79
N VAL A 60 -10.79 19.00 1.63
CA VAL A 60 -10.75 17.94 0.62
C VAL A 60 -9.96 18.40 -0.58
N THR A 61 -9.32 17.45 -1.24
CA THR A 61 -8.66 17.64 -2.53
C THR A 61 -9.46 16.87 -3.58
N LEU A 62 -9.85 17.55 -4.65
CA LEU A 62 -10.63 17.01 -5.76
C LEU A 62 -9.77 16.96 -7.03
N ASN A 63 -10.04 15.99 -7.90
CA ASN A 63 -9.48 15.98 -9.25
C ASN A 63 -10.26 16.93 -10.19
N GLY A 64 -9.87 16.99 -11.47
CA GLY A 64 -10.53 17.82 -12.48
C GLY A 64 -12.00 17.49 -12.74
N ASN A 65 -12.47 16.30 -12.34
CA ASN A 65 -13.87 15.88 -12.46
C ASN A 65 -14.70 16.23 -11.21
N GLY A 66 -14.09 16.81 -10.18
CA GLY A 66 -14.74 17.06 -8.89
C GLY A 66 -14.83 15.82 -7.99
N GLU A 67 -14.14 14.73 -8.32
CA GLU A 67 -14.08 13.51 -7.50
C GLU A 67 -13.01 13.66 -6.42
N VAL A 68 -13.25 13.10 -5.23
CA VAL A 68 -12.36 13.27 -4.06
C VAL A 68 -11.14 12.36 -4.14
N ILE A 69 -9.96 12.95 -4.15
CA ILE A 69 -8.67 12.22 -4.12
C ILE A 69 -8.02 12.24 -2.73
N GLU A 70 -8.38 13.19 -1.87
CA GLU A 70 -8.00 13.21 -0.45
C GLU A 70 -9.09 13.87 0.39
N GLY A 71 -9.37 13.33 1.58
CA GLY A 71 -10.25 13.99 2.55
C GLY A 71 -10.28 13.31 3.91
N THR A 72 -10.86 13.98 4.91
CA THR A 72 -11.06 13.42 6.26
C THR A 72 -12.42 12.76 6.39
N LEU A 73 -12.44 11.46 6.72
CA LEU A 73 -13.70 10.72 6.90
C LEU A 73 -14.50 11.23 8.10
N LEU A 74 -15.81 11.31 7.96
CA LEU A 74 -16.71 11.62 9.07
C LEU A 74 -16.89 10.43 10.02
N ARG A 75 -16.98 9.21 9.47
CA ARG A 75 -17.27 7.97 10.18
C ARG A 75 -16.31 6.87 9.74
N ASN A 76 -16.24 5.79 10.50
CA ASN A 76 -15.47 4.64 10.03
C ASN A 76 -16.11 4.14 8.73
N THR A 77 -15.30 3.87 7.73
CA THR A 77 -15.80 3.56 6.38
C THR A 77 -15.01 2.41 5.79
N SER A 78 -15.72 1.37 5.36
CA SER A 78 -15.14 0.26 4.60
C SER A 78 -14.90 0.70 3.16
N LEU A 79 -13.64 0.74 2.74
CA LEU A 79 -13.23 1.20 1.42
C LEU A 79 -12.32 0.15 0.75
N PRO A 80 -12.41 0.00 -0.59
CA PRO A 80 -11.46 -0.82 -1.33
C PRO A 80 -10.06 -0.22 -1.23
N VAL A 81 -9.04 -1.07 -1.15
CA VAL A 81 -7.63 -0.68 -1.20
C VAL A 81 -7.02 -1.08 -2.54
N VAL A 82 -5.82 -0.58 -2.84
CA VAL A 82 -5.18 -0.83 -4.14
C VAL A 82 -5.09 -2.33 -4.45
N GLY A 83 -5.43 -2.70 -5.68
CA GLY A 83 -5.42 -4.09 -6.13
C GLY A 83 -6.62 -4.91 -5.65
N ALA A 84 -7.68 -4.26 -5.16
CA ALA A 84 -8.94 -4.92 -4.81
C ALA A 84 -9.69 -5.46 -6.04
N ALA A 85 -9.40 -4.94 -7.24
CA ALA A 85 -10.12 -5.25 -8.46
C ALA A 85 -9.72 -6.56 -9.18
N GLN A 86 -8.73 -7.33 -8.69
CA GLN A 86 -8.06 -8.33 -9.54
C GLN A 86 -8.41 -9.80 -9.31
N ASP A 87 -9.09 -10.18 -8.21
CA ASP A 87 -9.33 -11.61 -7.93
C ASP A 87 -10.83 -11.96 -7.79
N TYR A 88 -11.34 -12.49 -8.90
CA TYR A 88 -12.40 -13.50 -9.06
C TYR A 88 -13.88 -13.14 -8.78
N TYR A 89 -14.70 -13.35 -9.82
CA TYR A 89 -16.15 -13.19 -9.88
C TYR A 89 -16.82 -14.57 -9.66
N VAL A 90 -17.81 -14.69 -8.76
CA VAL A 90 -18.85 -15.75 -8.87
C VAL A 90 -20.26 -15.23 -8.55
N SER A 91 -21.06 -15.26 -9.62
CA SER A 91 -22.52 -15.28 -9.81
C SER A 91 -23.52 -15.20 -8.62
N LEU A 92 -24.61 -14.45 -8.88
CA LEU A 92 -25.76 -14.06 -8.05
C LEU A 92 -26.77 -15.16 -7.66
N ILE A 93 -26.37 -16.43 -7.53
CA ILE A 93 -27.34 -17.53 -7.32
C ILE A 93 -26.76 -18.69 -6.49
N THR A 94 -26.53 -18.51 -5.18
CA THR A 94 -26.59 -19.64 -4.23
C THR A 94 -26.90 -19.19 -2.82
N GLN A 95 -28.13 -19.47 -2.41
CA GLN A 95 -28.68 -19.43 -1.06
C GLN A 95 -28.17 -20.63 -0.23
N TYR A 96 -26.87 -20.91 -0.15
CA TYR A 96 -26.35 -21.92 0.80
C TYR A 96 -24.90 -21.57 1.20
N ARG A 97 -24.67 -21.57 2.51
CA ARG A 97 -23.45 -21.15 3.20
C ARG A 97 -22.16 -21.73 2.60
N ALA A 98 -21.30 -20.85 2.10
CA ALA A 98 -19.86 -21.04 2.02
C ALA A 98 -19.18 -19.85 2.73
N TYR A 99 -18.55 -20.10 3.88
CA TYR A 99 -17.66 -19.15 4.55
C TYR A 99 -16.32 -19.13 3.78
N TYR A 100 -16.29 -18.43 2.65
CA TYR A 100 -15.07 -18.00 1.96
C TYR A 100 -15.37 -16.64 1.38
N ILE A 101 -15.19 -15.60 2.19
CA ILE A 101 -15.39 -14.26 1.66
C ILE A 101 -14.12 -13.86 0.92
N LEU A 102 -14.10 -14.17 -0.37
CA LEU A 102 -13.35 -13.48 -1.41
C LEU A 102 -13.85 -12.02 -1.42
N TRP A 103 -13.42 -11.21 -0.46
CA TRP A 103 -13.67 -9.78 -0.52
C TRP A 103 -12.69 -9.19 -1.54
N PRO A 104 -13.13 -8.27 -2.43
CA PRO A 104 -12.19 -7.26 -2.94
C PRO A 104 -11.45 -6.70 -1.73
N LYS A 105 -10.12 -6.54 -1.78
CA LYS A 105 -9.32 -6.07 -0.63
C LYS A 105 -9.97 -4.80 -0.04
N VAL A 106 -10.74 -4.94 1.04
CA VAL A 106 -11.53 -3.86 1.66
C VAL A 106 -11.08 -3.76 3.10
N LEU A 107 -10.76 -2.54 3.52
CA LEU A 107 -10.39 -2.22 4.89
C LEU A 107 -11.37 -1.19 5.45
N GLU A 108 -11.70 -1.34 6.73
CA GLU A 108 -12.36 -0.28 7.47
C GLU A 108 -11.32 0.79 7.85
N PHE A 109 -11.54 2.02 7.39
CA PHE A 109 -10.71 3.17 7.73
C PHE A 109 -11.35 3.96 8.86
N LYS A 110 -10.51 4.46 9.77
CA LYS A 110 -10.93 5.16 10.99
C LYS A 110 -11.55 6.51 10.65
N ASN A 111 -12.66 6.84 11.32
CA ASN A 111 -13.22 8.18 11.34
C ASN A 111 -12.20 9.25 11.74
N GLU A 112 -12.47 10.49 11.33
CA GLU A 112 -11.68 11.67 11.66
C GLU A 112 -10.21 11.57 11.27
N THR A 113 -9.88 10.69 10.32
CA THR A 113 -8.54 10.57 9.72
C THR A 113 -8.62 10.80 8.22
N LYS A 114 -7.50 11.22 7.64
CA LYS A 114 -7.37 11.41 6.20
C LYS A 114 -7.28 10.07 5.49
N VAL A 115 -7.83 10.04 4.28
CA VAL A 115 -7.63 8.96 3.30
C VAL A 115 -7.28 9.59 1.97
N THR A 116 -6.47 8.88 1.19
CA THR A 116 -6.07 9.26 -0.16
C THR A 116 -6.47 8.16 -1.12
N PHE A 117 -6.99 8.52 -2.29
CA PHE A 117 -7.45 7.58 -3.32
C PHE A 117 -6.59 7.65 -4.59
N ASN A 118 -6.49 6.53 -5.31
CA ASN A 118 -6.02 6.52 -6.70
C ASN A 118 -7.15 6.89 -7.67
N ASN A 119 -6.84 6.89 -8.97
CA ASN A 119 -7.80 7.17 -10.05
C ASN A 119 -8.88 6.09 -10.26
N LYS A 120 -8.83 4.99 -9.50
CA LYS A 120 -9.83 3.91 -9.49
C LYS A 120 -10.70 3.93 -8.23
N GLY A 121 -10.50 4.90 -7.33
CA GLY A 121 -11.26 5.00 -6.08
C GLY A 121 -10.79 4.03 -5.00
N GLU A 122 -9.63 3.42 -5.20
CA GLU A 122 -9.00 2.55 -4.21
C GLU A 122 -8.12 3.38 -3.28
N VAL A 123 -8.14 3.08 -1.99
CA VAL A 123 -7.34 3.77 -0.97
C VAL A 123 -5.87 3.43 -1.14
N VAL A 124 -5.03 4.43 -1.37
CA VAL A 124 -3.56 4.31 -1.40
C VAL A 124 -2.93 4.53 -0.04
N LYS A 125 -3.61 5.26 0.84
CA LYS A 125 -3.13 5.65 2.16
C LYS A 125 -4.28 6.03 3.10
N GLY A 126 -4.22 5.61 4.35
CA GLY A 126 -5.17 6.02 5.39
C GLY A 126 -4.90 5.36 6.74
N THR A 127 -5.70 5.70 7.76
CA THR A 127 -5.60 5.07 9.09
C THR A 127 -6.59 3.92 9.20
N VAL A 128 -6.13 2.70 9.51
CA VAL A 128 -7.03 1.55 9.66
C VAL A 128 -7.82 1.64 10.97
N ALA A 129 -9.08 1.21 10.94
CA ALA A 129 -9.89 1.00 12.13
C ALA A 129 -9.52 -0.36 12.79
N LYS A 130 -10.41 -0.87 13.64
CA LYS A 130 -10.28 -2.22 14.22
C LYS A 130 -10.68 -3.28 13.20
N GLY A 131 -10.07 -4.46 13.29
CA GLY A 131 -10.51 -5.62 12.52
C GLY A 131 -11.81 -6.21 13.04
N PHE A 132 -12.27 -7.28 12.38
CA PHE A 132 -13.47 -8.02 12.78
C PHE A 132 -13.38 -8.45 14.26
N GLY A 133 -14.47 -8.27 15.03
CA GLY A 133 -14.48 -8.57 16.46
C GLY A 133 -13.74 -7.55 17.35
N GLY A 134 -13.26 -6.45 16.79
CA GLY A 134 -12.64 -5.35 17.55
C GLY A 134 -11.14 -5.52 17.81
N GLY A 135 -10.48 -6.47 17.15
CA GLY A 135 -9.05 -6.79 17.27
C GLY A 135 -8.18 -6.20 16.17
N GLU A 136 -7.05 -6.86 15.93
CA GLU A 136 -6.06 -6.56 14.89
C GLU A 136 -6.64 -6.71 13.47
N VAL A 137 -6.01 -6.05 12.51
CA VAL A 137 -6.42 -6.13 11.10
C VAL A 137 -5.55 -7.17 10.39
N LEU A 138 -6.13 -8.30 10.02
CA LEU A 138 -5.47 -9.32 9.21
C LEU A 138 -5.49 -8.91 7.73
N PHE A 139 -4.34 -8.90 7.08
CA PHE A 139 -4.23 -8.52 5.67
C PHE A 139 -3.32 -9.49 4.89
N PRO A 140 -3.70 -9.91 3.67
CA PRO A 140 -2.87 -10.78 2.84
C PRO A 140 -1.56 -10.10 2.41
N LEU A 141 -0.45 -10.79 2.64
CA LEU A 141 0.90 -10.46 2.18
C LEU A 141 1.34 -11.48 1.11
N GLY A 142 0.56 -11.60 0.03
CA GLY A 142 0.71 -12.61 -1.03
C GLY A 142 -0.34 -13.73 -0.95
N GLN A 143 -0.16 -14.80 -1.75
CA GLN A 143 -1.16 -15.87 -1.88
C GLN A 143 -1.35 -16.71 -0.60
N ASN A 144 -0.28 -16.92 0.17
CA ASN A 144 -0.25 -17.88 1.28
C ASN A 144 0.33 -17.26 2.56
N SER A 145 0.31 -15.93 2.68
CA SER A 145 0.91 -15.24 3.81
C SER A 145 0.07 -14.05 4.18
N GLU A 146 0.04 -13.74 5.47
CA GLU A 146 -0.78 -12.69 6.04
C GLU A 146 0.04 -11.93 7.09
N ILE A 147 -0.35 -10.69 7.33
CA ILE A 147 0.24 -9.83 8.35
C ILE A 147 -0.88 -9.25 9.22
N LEU A 148 -0.67 -9.19 10.54
CA LEU A 148 -1.56 -8.47 11.43
C LEU A 148 -1.07 -7.04 11.61
N ILE A 149 -1.92 -6.11 11.26
CA ILE A 149 -1.68 -4.68 11.35
C ILE A 149 -2.30 -4.14 12.63
N LYS A 150 -1.56 -3.28 13.31
CA LYS A 150 -2.01 -2.62 14.54
C LYS A 150 -3.16 -1.67 14.20
N PRO A 151 -4.32 -1.79 14.85
CA PRO A 151 -5.44 -0.86 14.66
C PRO A 151 -5.04 0.59 14.94
N PHE A 152 -5.73 1.54 14.33
CA PHE A 152 -5.54 2.98 14.52
C PHE A 152 -4.15 3.48 14.12
N THR A 153 -3.48 2.76 13.23
CA THR A 153 -2.21 3.17 12.62
C THR A 153 -2.37 3.39 11.12
N GLU A 154 -1.45 4.16 10.55
CA GLU A 154 -1.44 4.43 9.12
C GLU A 154 -0.99 3.21 8.32
N ILE A 155 -1.64 2.97 7.19
CA ILE A 155 -1.26 2.01 6.16
C ILE A 155 -1.13 2.73 4.82
N SER A 156 -0.20 2.27 3.98
CA SER A 156 -0.12 2.68 2.58
C SER A 156 0.17 1.50 1.66
N PHE A 157 -0.11 1.67 0.37
CA PHE A 157 -0.01 0.62 -0.64
C PHE A 157 0.86 1.06 -1.83
N HIS A 158 1.57 0.09 -2.40
CA HIS A 158 2.15 0.18 -3.74
C HIS A 158 1.06 0.11 -4.80
N GLU A 159 1.37 0.53 -6.03
CA GLU A 159 0.43 0.53 -7.15
C GLU A 159 -0.12 -0.86 -7.51
N ASN A 160 0.64 -1.92 -7.19
CA ASN A 160 0.24 -3.31 -7.40
C ASN A 160 -0.62 -3.88 -6.25
N GLY A 161 -0.95 -3.07 -5.24
CA GLY A 161 -1.77 -3.48 -4.11
C GLY A 161 -1.04 -4.26 -3.01
N MET A 162 0.29 -4.33 -3.06
CA MET A 162 1.09 -4.72 -1.90
C MET A 162 1.13 -3.60 -0.88
N ILE A 163 1.20 -3.95 0.40
CA ILE A 163 1.45 -2.96 1.46
C ILE A 163 2.81 -2.33 1.21
N ALA A 164 2.88 -1.00 1.26
CA ALA A 164 4.12 -0.24 1.24
C ALA A 164 4.60 0.06 2.67
N THR A 165 3.70 0.52 3.54
CA THR A 165 4.01 0.77 4.96
C THR A 165 2.85 0.34 5.85
N CYS A 166 3.15 -0.23 7.01
CA CYS A 166 2.16 -0.49 8.06
C CYS A 166 2.84 -0.60 9.44
N THR A 167 2.04 -0.51 10.51
CA THR A 167 2.52 -0.88 11.86
C THR A 167 2.11 -2.31 12.16
N ILE A 168 3.07 -3.17 12.49
CA ILE A 168 2.81 -4.57 12.82
C ILE A 168 2.26 -4.72 14.24
N ALA A 169 1.25 -5.57 14.41
CA ALA A 169 0.60 -5.78 15.71
C ALA A 169 1.34 -6.76 16.63
N PHE A 170 2.03 -7.74 16.06
CA PHE A 170 2.86 -8.72 16.77
C PHE A 170 4.28 -8.70 16.21
N ALA A 171 5.12 -9.63 16.68
CA ALA A 171 6.49 -9.80 16.21
C ALA A 171 6.59 -10.89 15.12
N PRO A 172 6.20 -10.63 13.86
CA PRO A 172 6.25 -11.62 12.80
C PRO A 172 7.68 -11.94 12.40
N LEU A 173 7.84 -13.17 11.93
CA LEU A 173 8.96 -13.55 11.08
C LEU A 173 8.63 -13.11 9.65
N LEU A 174 9.41 -12.19 9.10
CA LEU A 174 9.26 -11.71 7.72
C LEU A 174 10.58 -11.87 6.95
N ARG A 175 10.49 -11.99 5.62
CA ARG A 175 11.66 -11.97 4.76
C ARG A 175 12.02 -10.53 4.41
N PRO A 176 13.25 -10.06 4.69
CA PRO A 176 13.74 -8.83 4.10
C PRO A 176 14.05 -9.04 2.61
N VAL A 177 14.24 -7.93 1.90
CA VAL A 177 14.85 -7.98 0.56
C VAL A 177 16.21 -8.70 0.64
N GLY A 178 16.54 -9.50 -0.37
CA GLY A 178 17.79 -10.28 -0.42
C GLY A 178 17.93 -11.36 0.67
N TRP A 179 16.83 -11.83 1.24
CA TRP A 179 16.81 -12.84 2.33
C TRP A 179 17.64 -14.11 2.08
N GLN A 180 17.93 -14.44 0.83
CA GLN A 180 18.78 -15.59 0.45
C GLN A 180 20.21 -15.45 0.97
N GLN A 181 20.67 -14.24 1.30
CA GLN A 181 21.96 -14.00 1.96
C GLN A 181 21.91 -14.24 3.48
N ASN A 182 20.70 -14.37 4.03
CA ASN A 182 20.41 -14.37 5.47
C ASN A 182 19.82 -15.70 5.95
N LEU A 183 20.15 -16.82 5.30
CA LEU A 183 19.49 -18.12 5.52
C LEU A 183 19.52 -18.58 6.99
N SER A 184 20.58 -18.26 7.72
CA SER A 184 20.72 -18.64 9.14
C SER A 184 20.43 -17.49 10.11
N ALA A 185 20.11 -16.29 9.64
CA ALA A 185 19.95 -15.10 10.49
C ALA A 185 18.80 -15.25 11.51
N GLY A 186 17.74 -15.96 11.14
CA GLY A 186 16.58 -16.25 11.99
C GLY A 186 16.65 -17.55 12.77
N TYR A 187 17.79 -18.26 12.76
CA TYR A 187 17.88 -19.56 13.44
C TYR A 187 18.03 -19.36 14.94
N THR A 188 17.11 -19.94 15.70
CA THR A 188 17.21 -20.08 17.16
C THR A 188 17.25 -21.56 17.54
N LYS A 189 17.35 -21.87 18.84
CA LYS A 189 17.29 -23.25 19.33
C LYS A 189 16.04 -24.01 18.83
N ASN A 190 14.92 -23.31 18.64
CA ASN A 190 13.61 -23.91 18.35
C ASN A 190 12.98 -23.41 17.02
N ILE A 191 13.66 -22.55 16.26
CA ILE A 191 13.12 -21.95 15.04
C ILE A 191 14.19 -22.06 13.94
N ALA A 192 13.85 -22.69 12.83
CA ALA A 192 14.70 -22.80 11.64
C ALA A 192 13.91 -22.34 10.40
N CYS A 193 13.66 -21.03 10.31
CA CYS A 193 12.95 -20.41 9.20
C CYS A 193 13.96 -19.69 8.29
N PRO A 194 14.41 -20.29 7.18
CA PRO A 194 15.50 -19.76 6.38
C PRO A 194 15.15 -18.42 5.75
N GLY A 195 16.01 -17.43 5.98
CA GLY A 195 15.87 -16.06 5.46
C GLY A 195 14.83 -15.21 6.18
N PHE A 196 14.17 -15.73 7.21
CA PHE A 196 13.24 -14.94 8.01
C PHE A 196 13.96 -14.21 9.13
N ILE A 197 13.52 -12.99 9.40
CA ILE A 197 13.97 -12.16 10.53
C ILE A 197 12.74 -11.80 11.35
N GLN A 198 12.88 -11.83 12.68
CA GLN A 198 11.80 -11.40 13.56
C GLN A 198 11.84 -9.89 13.76
N PHE A 199 10.75 -9.21 13.37
CA PHE A 199 10.59 -7.77 13.55
C PHE A 199 9.82 -7.46 14.83
N GLN A 200 10.12 -6.33 15.46
CA GLN A 200 9.58 -5.88 16.73
C GLN A 200 8.13 -5.43 16.57
N GLU A 201 7.23 -5.96 17.38
CA GLU A 201 5.83 -5.56 17.44
C GLU A 201 5.67 -4.07 17.73
N GLU A 202 4.54 -3.51 17.27
CA GLU A 202 4.17 -2.10 17.44
C GLU A 202 5.14 -1.09 16.80
N THR A 203 5.98 -1.55 15.87
CA THR A 203 6.84 -0.69 15.07
C THR A 203 6.39 -0.67 13.61
N GLN A 204 6.73 0.40 12.89
CA GLN A 204 6.47 0.49 11.47
C GLN A 204 7.46 -0.39 10.69
N VAL A 205 6.95 -1.06 9.66
CA VAL A 205 7.75 -1.69 8.62
C VAL A 205 7.48 -1.03 7.27
N GLU A 206 8.50 -0.96 6.44
CA GLU A 206 8.40 -0.59 5.04
C GLU A 206 8.72 -1.83 4.19
N LEU A 207 7.88 -2.08 3.18
CA LEU A 207 7.94 -3.25 2.33
C LEU A 207 8.14 -2.81 0.87
N ASN A 208 8.79 -3.64 0.07
CA ASN A 208 8.83 -3.45 -1.39
C ASN A 208 7.52 -3.93 -2.05
N ASP A 209 7.43 -3.74 -3.37
CA ASP A 209 6.31 -4.17 -4.20
C ASP A 209 6.13 -5.70 -4.27
N LYS A 210 7.03 -6.50 -3.68
CA LYS A 210 6.94 -7.96 -3.56
C LYS A 210 6.51 -8.41 -2.16
N GLY A 211 6.34 -7.49 -1.21
CA GLY A 211 6.02 -7.80 0.19
C GLY A 211 7.25 -8.20 1.03
N GLU A 212 8.46 -7.91 0.57
CA GLU A 212 9.69 -8.13 1.34
C GLU A 212 10.05 -6.87 2.14
N VAL A 213 10.57 -7.03 3.35
CA VAL A 213 10.91 -5.90 4.22
C VAL A 213 12.16 -5.17 3.70
N ILE A 214 12.01 -3.88 3.42
CA ILE A 214 13.12 -2.97 3.10
C ILE A 214 13.62 -2.23 4.34
N LYS A 215 12.75 -2.02 5.34
CA LYS A 215 13.09 -1.36 6.59
C LYS A 215 12.19 -1.80 7.74
N GLY A 216 12.78 -2.01 8.90
CA GLY A 216 12.02 -2.42 10.10
C GLY A 216 12.88 -2.46 11.36
N THR A 217 12.25 -2.61 12.52
CA THR A 217 12.94 -2.72 13.81
C THR A 217 13.13 -4.18 14.19
N LEU A 218 14.35 -4.60 14.54
CA LEU A 218 14.66 -5.97 14.92
C LEU A 218 14.12 -6.31 16.31
N LYS A 219 13.51 -7.49 16.46
CA LYS A 219 13.06 -8.00 17.77
C LYS A 219 14.22 -8.51 18.63
N ASN A 220 15.19 -9.18 17.99
CA ASN A 220 16.31 -9.84 18.65
C ASN A 220 17.64 -9.37 18.06
N ASP A 221 18.73 -9.65 18.77
CA ASP A 221 20.08 -9.54 18.21
C ASP A 221 20.18 -10.42 16.96
N THR A 222 20.49 -9.83 15.82
CA THR A 222 20.43 -10.50 14.52
C THR A 222 21.74 -10.33 13.76
N LYS A 223 22.27 -11.44 13.22
CA LYS A 223 23.47 -11.45 12.37
C LYS A 223 23.08 -11.11 10.94
N LEU A 224 23.57 -9.99 10.40
CA LEU A 224 23.21 -9.51 9.06
C LEU A 224 24.44 -9.01 8.29
N PRO A 225 24.44 -9.15 6.95
CA PRO A 225 25.46 -8.59 6.07
C PRO A 225 25.55 -7.08 6.19
N SER A 226 26.78 -6.58 6.17
CA SER A 226 27.10 -5.16 6.26
C SER A 226 27.81 -4.68 4.99
N PRO A 227 27.89 -3.36 4.73
CA PRO A 227 28.41 -2.84 3.47
C PRO A 227 29.88 -3.17 3.19
N ASP A 228 30.65 -3.49 4.24
CA ASP A 228 32.04 -3.93 4.16
C ASP A 228 32.20 -5.42 3.80
N GLY A 229 31.09 -6.13 3.57
CA GLY A 229 31.06 -7.57 3.28
C GLY A 229 31.14 -8.47 4.53
N SER A 230 31.23 -7.88 5.72
CA SER A 230 31.22 -8.62 6.98
C SER A 230 29.79 -8.98 7.42
N ILE A 231 29.67 -9.93 8.35
CA ILE A 231 28.42 -10.22 9.06
C ILE A 231 28.51 -9.59 10.45
N ASN A 232 27.70 -8.58 10.70
CA ASN A 232 27.64 -7.89 11.99
C ASN A 232 26.42 -8.33 12.80
N VAL A 233 26.55 -8.28 14.12
CA VAL A 233 25.42 -8.45 15.04
C VAL A 233 24.78 -7.09 15.27
N TYR A 234 23.54 -6.93 14.83
CA TYR A 234 22.72 -5.77 15.11
C TYR A 234 21.85 -6.06 16.32
N SER A 235 21.95 -5.23 17.36
CA SER A 235 21.22 -5.44 18.61
C SER A 235 19.70 -5.33 18.44
N ALA A 236 18.95 -6.03 19.28
CA ALA A 236 17.50 -5.89 19.41
C ALA A 236 17.09 -4.40 19.57
N GLY A 237 15.97 -4.02 18.95
CA GLY A 237 15.49 -2.63 18.93
C GLY A 237 16.21 -1.73 17.91
N THR A 238 17.16 -2.26 17.15
CA THR A 238 17.77 -1.51 16.04
C THR A 238 16.81 -1.46 14.85
N MET A 239 16.52 -0.27 14.34
CA MET A 239 15.90 -0.08 13.03
C MET A 239 16.97 -0.27 11.97
N VAL A 240 16.75 -1.22 11.07
CA VAL A 240 17.63 -1.53 9.94
C VAL A 240 16.95 -1.20 8.61
N GLU A 241 17.73 -0.75 7.64
CA GLU A 241 17.33 -0.53 6.25
C GLU A 241 18.23 -1.37 5.35
N PHE A 242 17.63 -2.13 4.42
CA PHE A 242 18.31 -3.05 3.53
C PHE A 242 18.40 -2.48 2.12
N ASN A 243 19.52 -2.74 1.43
CA ASN A 243 19.57 -2.57 -0.03
C ASN A 243 19.00 -3.80 -0.76
N GLU A 244 18.95 -3.75 -2.09
CA GLU A 244 18.41 -4.82 -2.93
C GLU A 244 19.09 -6.19 -2.76
N ASN A 245 20.32 -6.22 -2.25
CA ASN A 245 21.09 -7.44 -2.00
C ASN A 245 20.91 -7.98 -0.57
N GLY A 246 20.07 -7.36 0.25
CA GLY A 246 19.85 -7.76 1.65
C GLY A 246 20.96 -7.35 2.62
N VAL A 247 21.79 -6.39 2.21
CA VAL A 247 22.84 -5.79 3.06
C VAL A 247 22.25 -4.61 3.84
N VAL A 248 22.54 -4.54 5.13
CA VAL A 248 22.11 -3.43 5.98
C VAL A 248 22.92 -2.17 5.63
N VAL A 249 22.27 -1.18 5.02
CA VAL A 249 22.90 0.10 4.62
C VAL A 249 22.73 1.20 5.65
N LYS A 250 21.77 1.04 6.57
CA LYS A 250 21.53 1.98 7.67
C LYS A 250 21.04 1.21 8.89
N ALA A 251 21.57 1.58 10.05
CA ALA A 251 21.16 1.05 11.35
C ALA A 251 21.08 2.17 12.37
N VAL A 252 19.93 2.31 13.04
CA VAL A 252 19.70 3.33 14.06
C VAL A 252 19.05 2.66 15.27
N ILE A 253 19.61 2.86 16.47
CA ILE A 253 18.99 2.36 17.70
C ILE A 253 17.67 3.12 17.89
N SER A 254 16.54 2.42 17.75
CA SER A 254 15.24 3.00 18.05
C SER A 254 15.17 3.22 19.55
N LYS A 255 15.18 4.48 20.00
CA LYS A 255 14.82 4.82 21.37
C LYS A 255 13.32 4.57 21.53
N VAL A 256 12.94 3.33 21.84
CA VAL A 256 11.56 3.01 22.22
C VAL A 256 11.31 3.75 23.54
N LYS A 257 10.43 4.77 23.53
CA LYS A 257 9.91 5.35 24.76
C LYS A 257 9.14 4.24 25.49
N LYS A 258 9.66 3.82 26.65
CA LYS A 258 8.93 2.98 27.61
C LYS A 258 7.69 3.70 28.11
#